data_AF-A0A949W1D6-F1
#
_entry.id   AF-A0A949W1D6-F1
#
_cell.length_a   1.000
_cell.length_b   1.000
_cell.length_c   1.000
_cell.angle_alpha   90.00
_cell.angle_beta   90.00
_cell.angle_gamma   90.00
#
_symmetry.space_group_name_H-M   'P 1'
#
loop_
_entity.id
_entity.type
_entity.pdbx_description
1 polymer ?
#
loop_
_entity_poly.entity_id
_entity_poly.type
_entity_poly.pdbx_seq_one_letter_code
_entity_poly.pdbx_strand_id
1 'polypeptide(L)'
;MTTNDDEIQERFAQKIKFAPSREWVNSYFDLVKQVLDVTGLQNDNPRLTMSLSPHKTSWHFPVSINFRYVIAMQKRKIDGQDKYFVGLIFASYCRDIPELSRDRHIKESWKFSNLRGEFSEPPYFLRFDNLYEAASLIASSEQVKQCWHDSLIAEVNRAKASTFRKFHQPKVYKLVTDKNFRAEVLDVAYSESKPILGLLPDEIDEPQEFYEGAVKSIKVNAFERSQKARNTCVEHYGARCEICNMAFESRYGEVGKGFIHVHHLKPLGEIGAEYEVDPINDLRPVCPNCHAILHMRKPPYSIDEVKAMIKAQESYSGQVA
;
A
#
# COMPACT_ATOMS: atom_id res chain seq x y z
N MET A 1 29.32 -3.57 7.30
CA MET A 1 28.71 -4.31 8.43
C MET A 1 27.20 -4.06 8.50
N THR A 2 26.48 -4.11 7.36
CA THR A 2 25.05 -3.76 7.25
C THR A 2 24.14 -4.95 6.90
N THR A 3 24.72 -6.14 6.67
CA THR A 3 24.03 -7.29 6.07
C THR A 3 22.92 -7.92 6.91
N ASN A 4 22.95 -7.80 8.23
CA ASN A 4 21.97 -8.47 9.11
C ASN A 4 20.68 -7.66 9.29
N ASP A 5 20.76 -6.32 9.35
CA ASP A 5 19.56 -5.49 9.52
C ASP A 5 18.74 -5.40 8.24
N ASP A 6 19.41 -5.30 7.09
CA ASP A 6 18.81 -5.30 5.76
C ASP A 6 18.09 -6.64 5.48
N GLU A 7 18.73 -7.79 5.76
CA GLU A 7 18.12 -9.12 5.58
C GLU A 7 16.90 -9.33 6.51
N ILE A 8 16.95 -8.80 7.74
CA ILE A 8 15.80 -8.86 8.66
C ILE A 8 14.67 -7.93 8.18
N GLN A 9 14.98 -6.74 7.64
CA GLN A 9 13.99 -5.83 7.06
C GLN A 9 13.31 -6.47 5.83
N GLU A 10 14.08 -7.10 4.93
CA GLU A 10 13.54 -7.81 3.77
C GLU A 10 12.60 -8.95 4.18
N ARG A 11 13.03 -9.80 5.13
CA ARG A 11 12.18 -10.88 5.67
C ARG A 11 10.89 -10.35 6.29
N PHE A 12 10.92 -9.16 6.85
CA PHE A 12 9.76 -8.52 7.44
C PHE A 12 8.83 -7.90 6.38
N ALA A 13 9.40 -7.22 5.38
CA ALA A 13 8.70 -6.71 4.20
C ALA A 13 7.98 -7.84 3.44
N GLN A 14 8.61 -9.02 3.32
CA GLN A 14 8.00 -10.22 2.74
C GLN A 14 6.75 -10.72 3.48
N LYS A 15 6.57 -10.36 4.76
CA LYS A 15 5.33 -10.65 5.49
C LYS A 15 4.27 -9.58 5.22
N ILE A 16 4.66 -8.33 4.99
CA ILE A 16 3.73 -7.22 4.76
C ILE A 16 3.07 -7.30 3.37
N LYS A 17 3.77 -7.83 2.36
CA LYS A 17 3.25 -7.97 0.99
C LYS A 17 1.92 -8.73 0.86
N PHE A 18 1.48 -9.43 1.91
CA PHE A 18 0.17 -10.10 1.93
C PHE A 18 -1.00 -9.15 2.21
N ALA A 19 -0.75 -7.88 2.55
CA ALA A 19 -1.79 -6.88 2.67
C ALA A 19 -2.32 -6.43 1.31
N PRO A 20 -3.59 -5.95 1.26
CA PRO A 20 -4.23 -5.52 0.03
C PRO A 20 -3.44 -4.47 -0.78
N SER A 21 -2.90 -3.45 -0.12
CA SER A 21 -2.11 -2.39 -0.75
C SER A 21 -1.25 -1.64 0.26
N ARG A 22 -0.33 -0.80 -0.23
CA ARG A 22 0.47 0.13 0.60
C ARG A 22 -0.43 1.06 1.42
N GLU A 23 -1.45 1.64 0.79
CA GLU A 23 -2.41 2.58 1.40
C GLU A 23 -3.23 1.88 2.49
N TRP A 24 -3.61 0.63 2.24
CA TRP A 24 -4.30 -0.19 3.23
C TRP A 24 -3.42 -0.39 4.46
N VAL A 25 -2.13 -0.70 4.28
CA VAL A 25 -1.19 -0.89 5.40
C VAL A 25 -0.99 0.40 6.17
N ASN A 26 -0.83 1.53 5.48
CA ASN A 26 -0.72 2.84 6.13
C ASN A 26 -1.96 3.16 6.97
N SER A 27 -3.15 3.05 6.38
CA SER A 27 -4.42 3.30 7.07
C SER A 27 -4.58 2.40 8.31
N TYR A 28 -4.20 1.13 8.20
CA TYR A 28 -4.29 0.20 9.31
C TYR A 28 -3.33 0.59 10.44
N PHE A 29 -2.07 0.90 10.11
CA PHE A 29 -1.09 1.31 11.10
C PHE A 29 -1.38 2.68 11.72
N ASP A 30 -2.03 3.58 11.00
CA ASP A 30 -2.51 4.85 11.57
C ASP A 30 -3.63 4.61 12.58
N LEU A 31 -4.52 3.64 12.32
CA LEU A 31 -5.52 3.24 13.29
C LEU A 31 -4.90 2.57 14.53
N VAL A 32 -3.86 1.75 14.34
CA VAL A 32 -3.08 1.19 15.47
C VAL A 32 -2.33 2.30 16.23
N LYS A 33 -1.85 3.34 15.54
CA LYS A 33 -1.19 4.49 16.18
C LYS A 33 -2.14 5.24 17.11
N GLN A 34 -3.42 5.38 16.72
CA GLN A 34 -4.45 5.93 17.62
C GLN A 34 -4.60 5.10 18.89
N VAL A 35 -4.53 3.76 18.80
CA VAL A 35 -4.54 2.89 20.00
C VAL A 35 -3.37 3.22 20.93
N LEU A 36 -2.16 3.37 20.39
CA LEU A 36 -0.97 3.72 21.18
C LEU A 36 -1.09 5.12 21.80
N ASP A 37 -1.64 6.09 21.06
CA ASP A 37 -1.81 7.47 21.52
C ASP A 37 -2.83 7.60 22.64
N VAL A 38 -3.96 6.89 22.53
CA VAL A 38 -4.98 6.84 23.59
C VAL A 38 -4.42 6.16 24.84
N THR A 39 -3.72 5.05 24.67
CA THR A 39 -3.31 4.21 25.82
C THR A 39 -1.98 4.61 26.45
N GLY A 40 -1.15 5.38 25.73
CA GLY A 40 0.19 5.78 26.15
C GLY A 40 1.20 4.63 26.26
N LEU A 41 0.86 3.42 25.78
CA LEU A 41 1.69 2.23 25.95
C LEU A 41 2.97 2.31 25.10
N GLN A 42 4.11 2.17 25.78
CA GLN A 42 5.42 2.12 25.17
C GLN A 42 5.80 0.70 24.73
N ASN A 43 6.81 0.60 23.87
CA ASN A 43 7.29 -0.66 23.28
C ASN A 43 7.61 -1.73 24.34
N ASP A 44 8.18 -1.34 25.48
CA ASP A 44 8.62 -2.20 26.58
C ASP A 44 7.49 -2.58 27.57
N ASN A 45 6.31 -1.96 27.43
CA ASN A 45 5.23 -2.15 28.39
C ASN A 45 4.76 -3.62 28.42
N PRO A 46 4.70 -4.27 29.61
CA PRO A 46 4.39 -5.70 29.72
C PRO A 46 2.95 -6.06 29.32
N ARG A 47 2.07 -5.06 29.18
CA ARG A 47 0.68 -5.26 28.73
C ARG A 47 0.57 -5.35 27.21
N LEU A 48 1.45 -4.69 26.48
CA LEU A 48 1.35 -4.54 25.04
C LEU A 48 1.97 -5.74 24.32
N THR A 49 1.20 -6.38 23.43
CA THR A 49 1.71 -7.38 22.50
C THR A 49 1.30 -7.01 21.09
N MET A 50 2.28 -6.92 20.19
CA MET A 50 2.03 -6.65 18.77
C MET A 50 2.82 -7.68 17.98
N SER A 51 2.17 -8.39 17.06
CA SER A 51 2.82 -9.43 16.29
C SER A 51 2.32 -9.46 14.85
N LEU A 52 3.13 -10.06 13.99
CA LEU A 52 2.82 -10.28 12.58
C LEU A 52 2.94 -11.77 12.28
N SER A 53 1.85 -12.39 11.83
CA SER A 53 1.82 -13.80 11.42
C SER A 53 2.75 -14.01 10.21
N PRO A 54 3.58 -15.07 10.21
CA PRO A 54 4.49 -15.37 9.10
C PRO A 54 3.81 -16.12 7.94
N HIS A 55 2.54 -16.53 8.08
CA HIS A 55 1.93 -17.50 7.16
C HIS A 55 1.01 -16.86 6.10
N LYS A 56 1.21 -17.25 4.82
CA LYS A 56 0.46 -16.78 3.65
C LYS A 56 -1.05 -17.13 3.70
N THR A 57 -1.42 -18.21 4.36
CA THR A 57 -2.79 -18.76 4.39
C THR A 57 -3.65 -18.26 5.57
N SER A 58 -3.02 -17.71 6.61
CA SER A 58 -3.67 -17.17 7.81
C SER A 58 -2.91 -15.94 8.30
N TRP A 59 -2.87 -14.94 7.42
CA TRP A 59 -2.17 -13.71 7.69
C TRP A 59 -2.95 -12.91 8.75
N HIS A 60 -2.28 -12.49 9.81
CA HIS A 60 -2.92 -11.91 10.98
C HIS A 60 -2.01 -10.90 11.63
N PHE A 61 -2.59 -9.77 12.01
CA PHE A 61 -1.91 -8.70 12.71
C PHE A 61 -2.69 -8.30 13.95
N PRO A 62 -2.51 -9.01 15.07
CA PRO A 62 -3.15 -8.66 16.31
C PRO A 62 -2.32 -7.64 17.08
N VAL A 63 -3.03 -6.67 17.64
CA VAL A 63 -2.56 -5.84 18.75
C VAL A 63 -3.39 -6.21 19.96
N SER A 64 -2.71 -6.70 20.98
CA SER A 64 -3.33 -7.07 22.25
C SER A 64 -2.86 -6.14 23.35
N ILE A 65 -3.80 -5.76 24.22
CA ILE A 65 -3.52 -5.20 25.53
C ILE A 65 -3.96 -6.26 26.54
N ASN A 66 -3.04 -6.62 27.43
CA ASN A 66 -3.24 -7.74 28.35
C ASN A 66 -3.59 -9.02 27.57
N PHE A 67 -4.79 -9.57 27.74
CA PHE A 67 -5.16 -10.88 27.19
C PHE A 67 -6.19 -10.79 26.06
N ARG A 68 -6.50 -9.58 25.58
CA ARG A 68 -7.54 -9.36 24.56
C ARG A 68 -6.99 -8.61 23.37
N TYR A 69 -7.49 -8.96 22.18
CA TYR A 69 -7.25 -8.17 20.98
C TYR A 69 -8.02 -6.85 21.10
N VAL A 70 -7.30 -5.75 20.94
CA VAL A 70 -7.92 -4.40 20.94
C VAL A 70 -8.14 -3.89 19.52
N ILE A 71 -7.24 -4.26 18.63
CA ILE A 71 -7.40 -4.18 17.18
C ILE A 71 -6.72 -5.38 16.55
N ALA A 72 -7.34 -5.99 15.54
CA ALA A 72 -6.69 -7.04 14.79
C ALA A 72 -7.15 -7.05 13.34
N MET A 73 -6.22 -7.26 12.42
CA MET A 73 -6.57 -7.65 11.05
C MET A 73 -6.37 -9.15 10.88
N GLN A 74 -7.27 -9.80 10.15
CA GLN A 74 -7.12 -11.18 9.75
C GLN A 74 -7.47 -11.37 8.27
N LYS A 75 -6.57 -12.04 7.55
CA LYS A 75 -6.83 -12.63 6.24
C LYS A 75 -7.26 -14.08 6.41
N ARG A 76 -8.36 -14.46 5.77
CA ARG A 76 -8.80 -15.85 5.67
C ARG A 76 -9.10 -16.20 4.22
N LYS A 77 -8.85 -17.45 3.86
CA LYS A 77 -9.32 -18.00 2.59
C LYS A 77 -10.73 -18.56 2.78
N ILE A 78 -11.72 -17.97 2.12
CA ILE A 78 -13.13 -18.40 2.17
C ILE A 78 -13.57 -18.63 0.73
N ASP A 79 -14.04 -19.84 0.43
CA ASP A 79 -14.45 -20.26 -0.93
C ASP A 79 -13.38 -19.99 -2.01
N GLY A 80 -12.11 -20.19 -1.64
CA GLY A 80 -10.97 -19.98 -2.53
C GLY A 80 -10.53 -18.52 -2.70
N GLN A 81 -11.31 -17.56 -2.18
CA GLN A 81 -10.99 -16.12 -2.23
C GLN A 81 -10.36 -15.63 -0.93
N ASP A 82 -9.44 -14.68 -1.07
CA ASP A 82 -8.85 -13.98 0.08
C ASP A 82 -9.84 -12.93 0.61
N LYS A 83 -10.31 -13.12 1.84
CA LYS A 83 -11.12 -12.13 2.58
C LYS A 83 -10.32 -11.56 3.73
N TYR A 84 -10.40 -10.24 3.90
CA TYR A 84 -9.75 -9.49 4.96
C TYR A 84 -10.80 -9.03 5.94
N PHE A 85 -10.47 -9.06 7.23
CA PHE A 85 -11.35 -8.60 8.28
C PHE A 85 -10.55 -7.73 9.22
N VAL A 86 -11.18 -6.68 9.73
CA VAL A 86 -10.64 -5.86 10.81
C VAL A 86 -11.59 -6.00 11.99
N GLY A 87 -11.06 -6.06 13.20
CA GLY A 87 -11.90 -6.00 14.39
C GLY A 87 -11.37 -5.03 15.42
N LEU A 88 -12.31 -4.49 16.21
CA LEU A 88 -12.10 -3.48 17.22
C LEU A 88 -12.78 -3.90 18.53
N ILE A 89 -12.12 -3.66 19.65
CA ILE A 89 -12.70 -3.91 20.97
C ILE A 89 -13.68 -2.81 21.37
N PHE A 90 -14.79 -3.19 21.96
CA PHE A 90 -15.74 -2.29 22.61
C PHE A 90 -16.16 -2.87 23.96
N ALA A 91 -16.23 -2.01 24.98
CA ALA A 91 -16.77 -2.37 26.27
C ALA A 91 -18.28 -2.68 26.15
N SER A 92 -18.79 -3.52 27.05
CA SER A 92 -20.18 -3.97 27.02
C SER A 92 -21.20 -2.82 27.00
N TYR A 93 -20.93 -1.74 27.73
CA TYR A 93 -21.80 -0.54 27.77
C TYR A 93 -21.85 0.24 26.46
N CYS A 94 -20.93 0.02 25.51
CA CYS A 94 -21.00 0.65 24.19
C CYS A 94 -22.15 0.09 23.33
N ARG A 95 -22.74 -1.05 23.71
CA ARG A 95 -23.86 -1.68 22.96
C ARG A 95 -25.09 -0.80 22.83
N ASP A 96 -25.28 0.12 23.77
CA ASP A 96 -26.45 1.00 23.81
C ASP A 96 -26.33 2.16 22.81
N ILE A 97 -25.17 2.34 22.18
CA ILE A 97 -24.96 3.36 21.14
C ILE A 97 -25.66 2.92 19.84
N PRO A 98 -26.60 3.72 19.28
CA PRO A 98 -27.40 3.35 18.10
C PRO A 98 -26.59 2.90 16.87
N GLU A 99 -25.44 3.52 16.65
CA GLU A 99 -24.52 3.21 15.55
C GLU A 99 -23.85 1.84 15.74
N LEU A 100 -23.67 1.41 16.99
CA LEU A 100 -23.14 0.11 17.35
C LEU A 100 -24.22 -0.96 17.49
N SER A 101 -25.48 -0.56 17.73
CA SER A 101 -26.60 -1.45 18.04
C SER A 101 -27.34 -2.01 16.80
N ARG A 102 -26.98 -1.60 15.58
CA ARG A 102 -27.62 -2.11 14.36
C ARG A 102 -27.17 -3.54 14.01
N ASP A 103 -28.13 -4.45 14.15
CA ASP A 103 -28.21 -5.91 13.92
C ASP A 103 -27.46 -6.53 12.71
N ARG A 104 -26.82 -5.73 11.84
CA ARG A 104 -26.04 -6.22 10.68
C ARG A 104 -24.56 -6.46 10.96
N HIS A 105 -23.92 -5.72 11.88
CA HIS A 105 -22.49 -5.89 12.21
C HIS A 105 -22.25 -6.72 13.48
N ILE A 106 -23.28 -6.86 14.33
CA ILE A 106 -23.19 -7.60 15.60
C ILE A 106 -23.21 -9.12 15.41
N LYS A 107 -23.80 -9.65 14.32
CA LYS A 107 -23.90 -11.11 14.09
C LYS A 107 -22.55 -11.81 13.95
N GLU A 108 -21.46 -11.07 13.71
CA GLU A 108 -20.09 -11.59 13.72
C GLU A 108 -19.22 -11.08 14.88
N SER A 109 -19.83 -10.43 15.89
CA SER A 109 -19.10 -9.97 17.07
C SER A 109 -18.77 -11.13 18.02
N TRP A 110 -17.50 -11.22 18.43
CA TRP A 110 -17.05 -12.23 19.39
C TRP A 110 -16.95 -11.62 20.78
N LYS A 111 -17.57 -12.23 21.80
CA LYS A 111 -17.42 -11.81 23.19
C LYS A 111 -16.17 -12.46 23.79
N PHE A 112 -15.35 -11.67 24.47
CA PHE A 112 -14.24 -12.23 25.24
C PHE A 112 -14.76 -12.93 26.49
N SER A 113 -14.02 -13.94 26.98
CA SER A 113 -14.26 -14.49 28.31
C SER A 113 -13.68 -13.57 29.39
N ASN A 114 -14.26 -13.62 30.58
CA ASN A 114 -13.69 -12.95 31.75
C ASN A 114 -12.37 -13.60 32.15
N LEU A 115 -11.44 -12.77 32.61
CA LEU A 115 -10.22 -13.19 33.28
C LEU A 115 -10.56 -13.75 34.66
N ARG A 116 -9.64 -14.55 35.21
CA ARG A 116 -9.83 -15.12 36.55
C ARG A 116 -9.93 -13.97 37.58
N GLY A 117 -11.08 -13.88 38.25
CA GLY A 117 -11.38 -12.82 39.23
C GLY A 117 -11.98 -11.54 38.64
N GLU A 118 -12.33 -11.52 37.35
CA GLU A 118 -13.05 -10.43 36.70
C GLU A 118 -14.57 -10.65 36.81
N PHE A 119 -15.27 -9.71 37.45
CA PHE A 119 -16.72 -9.75 37.66
C PHE A 119 -17.50 -8.77 36.77
N SER A 120 -16.81 -7.92 35.99
CA SER A 120 -17.44 -7.02 35.04
C SER A 120 -17.96 -7.77 33.81
N GLU A 121 -18.96 -7.22 33.14
CA GLU A 121 -19.36 -7.67 31.81
C GLU A 121 -18.17 -7.61 30.84
N PRO A 122 -17.90 -8.69 30.07
CA PRO A 122 -16.78 -8.72 29.16
C PRO A 122 -16.98 -7.76 27.98
N PRO A 123 -15.90 -7.16 27.47
CA PRO A 123 -15.95 -6.45 26.21
C PRO A 123 -16.24 -7.43 25.06
N TYR A 124 -16.70 -6.87 23.94
CA TYR A 124 -16.88 -7.59 22.70
C TYR A 124 -15.93 -7.06 21.63
N PHE A 125 -15.64 -7.92 20.65
CA PHE A 125 -14.80 -7.62 19.51
C PHE A 125 -15.70 -7.51 18.29
N LEU A 126 -15.93 -6.28 17.83
CA LEU A 126 -16.75 -5.99 16.66
C LEU A 126 -15.91 -6.19 15.40
N ARG A 127 -16.41 -7.00 14.47
CA ARG A 127 -15.72 -7.38 13.24
C ARG A 127 -16.33 -6.65 12.04
N PHE A 128 -15.46 -6.27 11.11
CA PHE A 128 -15.74 -5.56 9.87
C PHE A 128 -15.17 -6.34 8.68
N ASP A 129 -15.85 -6.26 7.54
CA ASP A 129 -15.44 -6.93 6.29
C ASP A 129 -14.30 -6.19 5.58
N ASN A 130 -13.99 -4.97 6.00
CA ASN A 130 -12.84 -4.21 5.52
C ASN A 130 -12.44 -3.11 6.52
N LEU A 131 -11.27 -2.52 6.29
CA LEU A 131 -10.72 -1.46 7.12
C LEU A 131 -11.52 -0.15 7.04
N TYR A 132 -12.09 0.15 5.88
CA TYR A 132 -12.83 1.39 5.65
C TYR A 132 -14.10 1.45 6.50
N GLU A 133 -14.83 0.34 6.62
CA GLU A 133 -16.00 0.25 7.52
C GLU A 133 -15.62 0.51 8.98
N ALA A 134 -14.53 -0.09 9.45
CA ALA A 134 -14.04 0.10 10.82
C ALA A 134 -13.68 1.58 11.08
N ALA A 135 -12.93 2.18 10.16
CA ALA A 135 -12.54 3.59 10.25
C ALA A 135 -13.73 4.55 10.13
N SER A 136 -14.67 4.27 9.22
CA SER A 136 -15.87 5.07 9.01
C SER A 136 -16.79 5.03 10.23
N LEU A 137 -16.89 3.90 10.92
CA LEU A 137 -17.68 3.80 12.14
C LEU A 137 -17.08 4.63 13.29
N ILE A 138 -15.76 4.58 13.48
CA ILE A 138 -15.10 5.44 14.47
C ILE A 138 -15.30 6.91 14.12
N ALA A 139 -15.23 7.27 12.83
CA ALA A 139 -15.40 8.64 12.37
C ALA A 139 -16.86 9.11 12.31
N SER A 140 -17.85 8.21 12.42
CA SER A 140 -19.26 8.59 12.22
C SER A 140 -19.87 9.35 13.39
N SER A 141 -19.32 9.19 14.59
CA SER A 141 -19.86 9.79 15.82
C SER A 141 -18.78 9.95 16.88
N GLU A 142 -18.68 11.14 17.46
CA GLU A 142 -17.76 11.39 18.57
C GLU A 142 -18.07 10.47 19.77
N GLN A 143 -19.35 10.11 19.96
CA GLN A 143 -19.76 9.18 21.00
C GLN A 143 -19.18 7.77 20.76
N VAL A 144 -19.20 7.28 19.51
CA VAL A 144 -18.61 5.99 19.16
C VAL A 144 -17.10 6.01 19.37
N LYS A 145 -16.43 7.05 18.88
CA LYS A 145 -14.99 7.24 19.04
C LYS A 145 -14.57 7.27 20.50
N GLN A 146 -15.27 8.04 21.33
CA GLN A 146 -14.99 8.12 22.75
C GLN A 146 -15.24 6.77 23.43
N CYS A 147 -16.32 6.06 23.08
CA CYS A 147 -16.58 4.73 23.65
C CYS A 147 -15.48 3.73 23.29
N TRP A 148 -14.97 3.79 22.05
CA TRP A 148 -13.82 2.99 21.63
C TRP A 148 -12.58 3.34 22.45
N HIS A 149 -12.25 4.62 22.62
CA HIS A 149 -11.13 5.06 23.45
C HIS A 149 -11.24 4.58 24.90
N ASP A 150 -12.41 4.74 25.52
CA ASP A 150 -12.67 4.29 26.89
C ASP A 150 -12.52 2.76 27.01
N SER A 151 -12.90 2.03 25.97
CA SER A 151 -12.72 0.57 25.90
C SER A 151 -11.24 0.16 25.91
N LEU A 152 -10.38 0.93 25.24
CA LEU A 152 -8.92 0.71 25.25
C LEU A 152 -8.33 0.98 26.64
N ILE A 153 -8.72 2.09 27.28
CA ILE A 153 -8.27 2.45 28.63
C ILE A 153 -8.74 1.42 29.65
N ALA A 154 -10.00 0.98 29.54
CA ALA A 154 -10.53 -0.10 30.37
C ALA A 154 -9.65 -1.35 30.24
N GLU A 155 -9.28 -1.75 29.03
CA GLU A 155 -8.42 -2.92 28.83
C GLU A 155 -7.01 -2.74 29.41
N VAL A 156 -6.41 -1.55 29.35
CA VAL A 156 -5.13 -1.24 30.02
C VAL A 156 -5.22 -1.49 31.54
N ASN A 157 -6.33 -1.06 32.15
CA ASN A 157 -6.54 -1.14 33.59
C ASN A 157 -6.93 -2.54 34.10
N ARG A 158 -7.36 -3.45 33.22
CA ARG A 158 -7.81 -4.80 33.61
C ARG A 158 -6.72 -5.70 34.16
N ALA A 159 -5.49 -5.56 33.70
CA ALA A 159 -4.35 -6.33 34.20
C ALA A 159 -3.03 -5.56 34.10
N LYS A 160 -2.00 -6.11 34.73
CA LYS A 160 -0.67 -5.46 34.82
C LYS A 160 0.33 -5.96 33.78
N ALA A 161 0.10 -7.13 33.19
CA ALA A 161 0.98 -7.76 32.21
C ALA A 161 0.23 -8.82 31.39
N SER A 162 0.80 -9.17 30.24
CA SER A 162 0.30 -10.23 29.36
C SER A 162 1.27 -11.40 29.29
N THR A 163 0.76 -12.64 29.34
CA THR A 163 1.56 -13.83 29.00
C THR A 163 1.85 -13.92 27.49
N PHE A 164 1.12 -13.17 26.66
CA PHE A 164 1.38 -13.05 25.23
C PHE A 164 2.57 -12.16 24.91
N ARG A 165 3.11 -11.45 25.90
CA ARG A 165 4.25 -10.54 25.75
C ARG A 165 5.45 -11.20 25.08
N LYS A 166 5.67 -12.50 25.28
CA LYS A 166 6.73 -13.28 24.60
C LYS A 166 6.63 -13.30 23.07
N PHE A 167 5.46 -13.00 22.51
CA PHE A 167 5.22 -12.92 21.07
C PHE A 167 5.33 -11.49 20.52
N HIS A 168 5.55 -10.49 21.39
CA HIS A 168 5.69 -9.11 20.98
C HIS A 168 6.91 -8.93 20.08
N GLN A 169 6.73 -8.22 18.97
CA GLN A 169 7.77 -7.93 17.99
C GLN A 169 8.06 -6.42 18.00
N PRO A 170 9.21 -5.96 18.53
CA PRO A 170 9.54 -4.52 18.59
C PRO A 170 9.54 -3.82 17.22
N LYS A 171 9.87 -4.53 16.14
CA LYS A 171 9.83 -3.97 14.78
C LYS A 171 8.39 -3.65 14.32
N VAL A 172 7.38 -4.38 14.81
CA VAL A 172 5.97 -4.01 14.61
C VAL A 172 5.67 -2.68 15.29
N TYR A 173 6.09 -2.51 16.54
CA TYR A 173 5.90 -1.24 17.25
C TYR A 173 6.57 -0.09 16.51
N LYS A 174 7.80 -0.31 16.01
CA LYS A 174 8.52 0.68 15.20
C LYS A 174 7.77 1.03 13.91
N LEU A 175 7.19 0.07 13.18
CA LEU A 175 6.34 0.38 12.01
C LEU A 175 5.19 1.31 12.35
N VAL A 176 4.60 1.18 13.54
CA VAL A 176 3.46 2.00 13.93
C VAL A 176 3.92 3.42 14.28
N THR A 177 5.05 3.56 14.95
CA THR A 177 5.50 4.82 15.57
C THR A 177 6.45 5.64 14.71
N ASP A 178 7.22 5.02 13.83
CA ASP A 178 8.21 5.65 12.96
C ASP A 178 7.74 5.59 11.50
N LYS A 179 7.32 6.75 10.97
CA LYS A 179 6.82 6.88 9.60
C LYS A 179 7.88 6.61 8.54
N ASN A 180 9.14 6.97 8.79
CA ASN A 180 10.22 6.78 7.84
C ASN A 180 10.57 5.29 7.74
N PHE A 181 10.72 4.63 8.89
CA PHE A 181 10.91 3.18 8.92
C PHE A 181 9.74 2.43 8.29
N ARG A 182 8.49 2.89 8.51
CA ARG A 182 7.33 2.33 7.81
C ARG A 182 7.45 2.50 6.30
N ALA A 183 7.78 3.70 5.82
CA ALA A 183 7.93 3.98 4.39
C ALA A 183 8.99 3.07 3.75
N GLU A 184 10.18 2.96 4.35
CA GLU A 184 11.26 2.07 3.88
C GLU A 184 10.79 0.62 3.75
N VAL A 185 10.15 0.07 4.79
CA VAL A 185 9.68 -1.32 4.77
C VAL A 185 8.58 -1.51 3.71
N LEU A 186 7.69 -0.53 3.53
CA LEU A 186 6.66 -0.57 2.51
C LEU A 186 7.22 -0.40 1.10
N ASP A 187 8.28 0.38 0.92
CA ASP A 187 8.96 0.52 -0.38
C ASP A 187 9.57 -0.81 -0.79
N VAL A 188 10.20 -1.53 0.13
CA VAL A 188 10.68 -2.89 -0.12
C VAL A 188 9.51 -3.85 -0.39
N ALA A 189 8.47 -3.84 0.46
CA ALA A 189 7.35 -4.78 0.37
C ALA A 189 6.50 -4.61 -0.90
N TYR A 190 6.37 -3.37 -1.38
CA TYR A 190 5.55 -3.00 -2.53
C TYR A 190 6.39 -2.50 -3.71
N SER A 191 7.71 -2.74 -3.72
CA SER A 191 8.62 -2.39 -4.83
C SER A 191 8.20 -3.02 -6.17
N GLU A 192 7.61 -4.22 -6.13
CA GLU A 192 7.04 -4.91 -7.30
C GLU A 192 5.62 -4.42 -7.67
N SER A 193 4.93 -3.78 -6.73
CA SER A 193 3.53 -3.32 -6.83
C SER A 193 3.40 -1.80 -6.75
N LYS A 194 4.46 -1.06 -7.13
CA LYS A 194 4.32 0.29 -7.65
C LYS A 194 3.75 0.12 -9.07
N PRO A 195 2.42 0.20 -9.32
CA PRO A 195 2.02 0.70 -10.62
C PRO A 195 2.74 2.05 -10.72
N ILE A 196 3.43 2.30 -11.83
CA ILE A 196 3.93 3.64 -12.13
C ILE A 196 2.69 4.48 -12.39
N LEU A 197 1.99 4.86 -11.32
CA LEU A 197 0.94 5.85 -11.34
C LEU A 197 1.68 7.18 -11.25
N GLY A 198 1.97 7.75 -12.41
CA GLY A 198 2.33 9.17 -12.52
C GLY A 198 3.80 9.53 -12.64
N LEU A 199 4.71 8.62 -13.00
CA LEU A 199 6.04 9.05 -13.46
C LEU A 199 6.20 8.71 -14.94
N LEU A 200 6.08 9.76 -15.76
CA LEU A 200 6.74 9.74 -17.04
C LEU A 200 8.25 9.55 -16.79
N PRO A 201 8.99 8.88 -17.69
CA PRO A 201 10.36 8.46 -17.44
C PRO A 201 11.30 9.56 -16.94
N ASP A 202 11.01 10.84 -17.20
CA ASP A 202 11.93 11.95 -16.96
C ASP A 202 11.81 12.61 -15.57
N GLU A 203 10.98 12.12 -14.65
CA GLU A 203 10.92 12.67 -13.29
C GLU A 203 11.23 11.60 -12.22
N ILE A 204 12.31 11.83 -11.48
CA ILE A 204 12.67 11.07 -10.28
C ILE A 204 12.31 11.98 -9.10
N ASP A 205 11.34 11.58 -8.29
CA ASP A 205 11.06 12.28 -7.03
C ASP A 205 11.79 11.60 -5.86
N GLU A 206 12.72 12.34 -5.26
CA GLU A 206 13.10 12.16 -3.86
C GLU A 206 12.05 12.82 -2.96
N PRO A 207 11.88 12.36 -1.71
CA PRO A 207 10.80 12.80 -0.86
C PRO A 207 11.03 14.24 -0.41
N GLN A 208 10.16 15.18 -0.77
CA GLN A 208 10.09 16.44 -0.06
C GLN A 208 8.68 16.96 0.20
N GLU A 209 8.57 17.48 1.42
CA GLU A 209 7.46 18.24 1.96
C GLU A 209 7.03 19.37 1.03
N PHE A 210 5.72 19.53 0.91
CA PHE A 210 5.06 20.48 0.00
C PHE A 210 5.43 21.93 0.32
N TYR A 211 6.27 22.55 -0.53
CA TYR A 211 6.36 24.01 -0.67
C TYR A 211 6.43 24.38 -2.16
N GLU A 212 5.53 25.26 -2.59
CA GLU A 212 5.42 25.73 -3.98
C GLU A 212 6.51 26.79 -4.28
N GLY A 213 7.22 26.66 -5.42
CA GLY A 213 8.16 27.68 -5.93
C GLY A 213 9.65 27.49 -5.59
N ALA A 214 10.07 26.36 -5.00
CA ALA A 214 11.48 26.09 -4.74
C ALA A 214 12.22 25.67 -6.03
N VAL A 215 13.11 26.52 -6.54
CA VAL A 215 14.01 26.16 -7.65
C VAL A 215 15.14 25.29 -7.11
N LYS A 216 15.13 24.00 -7.44
CA LYS A 216 16.20 23.05 -7.12
C LYS A 216 16.82 22.50 -8.40
N SER A 217 18.14 22.61 -8.54
CA SER A 217 18.89 21.95 -9.62
C SER A 217 19.28 20.53 -9.18
N ILE A 218 18.71 19.52 -9.84
CA ILE A 218 19.04 18.10 -9.61
C ILE A 218 20.19 17.70 -10.55
N LYS A 219 21.27 17.11 -9.99
CA LYS A 219 22.29 16.41 -10.78
C LYS A 219 21.82 14.98 -11.00
N VAL A 220 21.24 14.70 -12.16
CA VAL A 220 20.83 13.35 -12.57
C VAL A 220 22.09 12.53 -12.88
N ASN A 221 22.23 11.35 -12.26
CA ASN A 221 23.30 10.41 -12.59
C ASN A 221 23.16 10.02 -14.08
N ALA A 222 24.18 10.33 -14.87
CA ALA A 222 24.24 10.15 -16.32
C ALA A 222 24.31 8.67 -16.78
N PHE A 223 23.85 7.74 -15.95
CA PHE A 223 23.92 6.30 -16.18
C PHE A 223 22.72 5.74 -16.95
N GLU A 224 21.67 6.54 -17.18
CA GLU A 224 20.55 6.14 -18.02
C GLU A 224 20.23 7.22 -19.07
N ARG A 225 20.12 6.78 -20.32
CA ARG A 225 19.64 7.48 -21.53
C ARG A 225 20.65 8.37 -22.24
N SER A 226 21.31 7.78 -23.24
CA SER A 226 22.00 8.56 -24.27
C SER A 226 20.99 9.46 -24.99
N GLN A 227 21.03 10.78 -24.74
CA GLN A 227 20.25 11.78 -25.48
C GLN A 227 20.45 11.61 -27.00
N LYS A 228 21.64 11.15 -27.41
CA LYS A 228 21.96 10.80 -28.78
C LYS A 228 21.11 9.63 -29.27
N ALA A 229 20.98 8.54 -28.51
CA ALA A 229 20.12 7.41 -28.87
C ALA A 229 18.64 7.83 -28.97
N ARG A 230 18.16 8.65 -28.04
CA ARG A 230 16.81 9.22 -28.11
C ARG A 230 16.62 10.03 -29.39
N ASN A 231 17.52 10.97 -29.66
CA ASN A 231 17.43 11.84 -30.84
C ASN A 231 17.50 11.03 -32.13
N THR A 232 18.41 10.07 -32.24
CA THR A 232 18.52 9.18 -33.41
C THR A 232 17.24 8.35 -33.62
N CYS A 233 16.61 7.84 -32.55
CA CYS A 233 15.33 7.15 -32.63
C CYS A 233 14.22 8.08 -33.16
N VAL A 234 14.11 9.29 -32.63
CA VAL A 234 13.09 10.28 -33.03
C VAL A 234 13.34 10.84 -34.43
N GLU A 235 14.60 11.03 -34.84
CA GLU A 235 14.98 11.43 -36.20
C GLU A 235 14.61 10.34 -37.22
N HIS A 236 14.78 9.06 -36.85
CA HIS A 236 14.47 7.93 -37.73
C HIS A 236 12.96 7.67 -37.85
N TYR A 237 12.25 7.60 -36.73
CA TYR A 237 10.81 7.21 -36.69
C TYR A 237 9.84 8.40 -36.70
N GLY A 238 10.32 9.61 -36.39
CA GLY A 238 9.50 10.80 -36.19
C GLY A 238 8.87 10.89 -34.79
N ALA A 239 8.35 12.06 -34.45
CA ALA A 239 7.67 12.33 -33.17
C ALA A 239 6.19 11.90 -33.17
N ARG A 240 5.93 10.67 -33.62
CA ARG A 240 4.60 10.06 -33.68
C ARG A 240 4.59 8.77 -32.88
N CYS A 241 3.53 8.55 -32.10
CA CYS A 241 3.39 7.34 -31.30
C CYS A 241 3.25 6.10 -32.21
N GLU A 242 4.13 5.12 -32.02
CA GLU A 242 4.11 3.84 -32.74
C GLU A 242 2.84 3.01 -32.45
N ILE A 243 2.18 3.22 -31.29
CA ILE A 243 1.00 2.46 -30.87
C ILE A 243 -0.31 3.08 -31.40
N CYS A 244 -0.55 4.36 -31.09
CA CYS A 244 -1.82 5.02 -31.36
C CYS A 244 -1.76 6.08 -32.47
N ASN A 245 -0.62 6.23 -33.15
CA ASN A 245 -0.37 7.22 -34.21
C ASN A 245 -0.56 8.69 -33.81
N MET A 246 -0.78 8.99 -32.52
CA MET A 246 -0.89 10.35 -32.03
C MET A 246 0.45 11.08 -32.18
N ALA A 247 0.41 12.29 -32.73
CA ALA A 247 1.49 13.28 -32.67
C ALA A 247 1.00 14.49 -31.87
N PHE A 248 1.84 15.01 -30.96
CA PHE A 248 1.47 16.15 -30.13
C PHE A 248 1.29 17.43 -30.96
N GLU A 249 2.13 17.63 -31.98
CA GLU A 249 2.01 18.74 -32.92
C GLU A 249 0.62 18.78 -33.58
N SER A 250 0.06 17.62 -33.93
CA SER A 250 -1.26 17.56 -34.57
C SER A 250 -2.41 17.98 -33.65
N ARG A 251 -2.24 17.89 -32.33
CA ARG A 251 -3.29 18.21 -31.34
C ARG A 251 -3.08 19.56 -30.65
N TYR A 252 -1.82 19.96 -30.46
CA TYR A 252 -1.45 21.13 -29.67
C TYR A 252 -0.69 22.18 -30.48
N GLY A 253 -0.53 21.98 -31.79
CA GLY A 253 0.21 22.88 -32.67
C GLY A 253 1.72 22.89 -32.40
N GLU A 254 2.37 23.99 -32.74
CA GLU A 254 3.83 24.14 -32.68
C GLU A 254 4.42 23.83 -31.29
N VAL A 255 3.67 24.11 -30.22
CA VAL A 255 4.08 23.82 -28.82
C VAL A 255 4.32 22.32 -28.58
N GLY A 256 3.63 21.45 -29.33
CA GLY A 256 3.79 20.00 -29.24
C GLY A 256 4.84 19.41 -30.19
N LYS A 257 5.56 20.23 -30.96
CA LYS A 257 6.49 19.77 -31.99
C LYS A 257 7.67 19.03 -31.38
N GLY A 258 7.94 17.82 -31.88
CA GLY A 258 9.04 16.99 -31.40
C GLY A 258 8.83 16.34 -30.03
N PHE A 259 7.69 16.59 -29.37
CA PHE A 259 7.39 16.01 -28.06
C PHE A 259 6.88 14.57 -28.21
N ILE A 260 7.72 13.61 -27.80
CA ILE A 260 7.41 12.18 -27.76
C ILE A 260 8.33 11.48 -26.75
N HIS A 261 7.86 10.36 -26.18
CA HIS A 261 8.68 9.50 -25.33
C HIS A 261 9.29 8.37 -26.14
N VAL A 262 10.36 7.77 -25.63
CA VAL A 262 11.01 6.63 -26.26
C VAL A 262 11.00 5.45 -25.28
N HIS A 263 10.48 4.31 -25.74
CA HIS A 263 10.35 3.08 -24.97
C HIS A 263 11.37 2.03 -25.44
N HIS A 264 11.96 1.29 -24.49
CA HIS A 264 12.87 0.19 -24.79
C HIS A 264 12.07 -1.10 -25.00
N LEU A 265 12.25 -1.76 -26.14
CA LEU A 265 11.60 -3.04 -26.45
C LEU A 265 12.15 -4.20 -25.64
N LYS A 266 13.41 -4.10 -25.19
CA LYS A 266 14.06 -5.08 -24.31
C LYS A 266 14.21 -4.48 -22.90
N PRO A 267 13.71 -5.14 -21.84
CA PRO A 267 13.89 -4.66 -20.48
C PRO A 267 15.38 -4.66 -20.08
N LEU A 268 15.91 -3.50 -19.70
CA LEU A 268 17.31 -3.34 -19.28
C LEU A 268 17.67 -4.14 -18.01
N GLY A 269 16.66 -4.57 -17.23
CA GLY A 269 16.85 -5.36 -16.01
C GLY A 269 17.32 -6.81 -16.22
N GLU A 270 17.32 -7.32 -17.46
CA GLU A 270 17.78 -8.68 -17.80
C GLU A 270 19.20 -8.72 -18.37
N ILE A 271 19.85 -7.56 -18.58
CA ILE A 271 21.17 -7.46 -19.22
C ILE A 271 22.22 -7.10 -18.15
N GLY A 272 22.86 -8.12 -17.59
CA GLY A 272 23.86 -7.99 -16.51
C GLY A 272 25.25 -7.49 -16.92
N ALA A 273 25.39 -6.70 -17.99
CA ALA A 273 26.66 -6.08 -18.42
C ALA A 273 26.40 -4.87 -19.33
N GLU A 274 27.39 -3.99 -19.46
CA GLU A 274 27.37 -2.82 -20.38
C GLU A 274 26.75 -3.18 -21.74
N TYR A 275 25.57 -2.62 -22.03
CA TYR A 275 24.82 -2.85 -23.26
C TYR A 275 24.84 -1.61 -24.13
N GLU A 276 25.34 -1.73 -25.36
CA GLU A 276 25.21 -0.67 -26.37
C GLU A 276 23.78 -0.69 -26.91
N VAL A 277 23.00 0.34 -26.57
CA VAL A 277 21.62 0.50 -27.05
C VAL A 277 21.63 0.82 -28.54
N ASP A 278 20.95 0.01 -29.34
CA ASP A 278 20.67 0.31 -30.75
C ASP A 278 19.42 1.22 -30.83
N PRO A 279 19.57 2.50 -31.21
CA PRO A 279 18.46 3.45 -31.24
C PRO A 279 17.34 3.09 -32.22
N ILE A 280 17.63 2.25 -33.20
CA ILE A 280 16.68 1.83 -34.24
C ILE A 280 16.05 0.51 -33.83
N ASN A 281 16.82 -0.46 -33.35
CA ASN A 281 16.28 -1.80 -33.07
C ASN A 281 15.72 -1.98 -31.66
N ASP A 282 16.21 -1.23 -30.68
CA ASP A 282 15.80 -1.40 -29.29
C ASP A 282 14.79 -0.37 -28.80
N LEU A 283 14.57 0.70 -29.56
CA LEU A 283 13.79 1.86 -29.13
C LEU A 283 12.59 2.13 -30.05
N ARG A 284 11.46 2.56 -29.48
CA ARG A 284 10.30 3.04 -30.25
C ARG A 284 9.70 4.32 -29.67
N PRO A 285 9.31 5.29 -30.53
CA PRO A 285 8.59 6.47 -30.06
C PRO A 285 7.17 6.11 -29.63
N VAL A 286 6.77 6.53 -28.43
CA VAL A 286 5.44 6.30 -27.86
C VAL A 286 4.95 7.57 -27.16
N CYS A 287 3.64 7.82 -27.16
CA CYS A 287 3.09 8.94 -26.39
C CYS A 287 3.10 8.63 -24.87
N PRO A 288 3.07 9.64 -23.99
CA PRO A 288 2.96 9.48 -22.54
C PRO A 288 1.90 8.45 -22.10
N ASN A 289 0.72 8.50 -22.72
CA ASN A 289 -0.39 7.62 -22.36
C ASN A 289 -0.09 6.16 -22.73
N CYS A 290 0.32 5.89 -23.97
CA CYS A 290 0.68 4.53 -24.39
C CYS A 290 1.90 4.01 -23.63
N HIS A 291 2.86 4.90 -23.30
CA HIS A 291 4.01 4.53 -22.49
C HIS A 291 3.61 4.06 -21.10
N ALA A 292 2.66 4.76 -20.46
CA ALA A 292 2.10 4.33 -19.18
C ALA A 292 1.42 2.96 -19.30
N ILE A 293 0.60 2.74 -20.34
CA ILE A 293 -0.08 1.45 -20.58
C ILE A 293 0.94 0.31 -20.75
N LEU A 294 2.00 0.50 -21.53
CA LEU A 294 3.05 -0.52 -21.72
C LEU A 294 3.62 -1.01 -20.38
N HIS A 295 3.78 -0.11 -19.41
CA HIS A 295 4.34 -0.40 -18.09
C HIS A 295 3.30 -0.74 -17.00
N MET A 296 2.02 -0.91 -17.33
CA MET A 296 1.00 -1.30 -16.35
C MET A 296 1.14 -2.73 -15.81
N ARG A 297 1.99 -3.57 -16.42
CA ARG A 297 2.33 -4.92 -15.92
C ARG A 297 3.83 -5.18 -16.03
N LYS A 298 4.29 -6.25 -15.35
CA LYS A 298 5.64 -6.81 -15.51
C LYS A 298 5.57 -8.29 -15.91
N PRO A 299 6.28 -8.75 -16.96
CA PRO A 299 7.02 -7.94 -17.94
C PRO A 299 6.09 -7.00 -18.75
N PRO A 300 6.57 -5.84 -19.26
CA PRO A 300 5.76 -4.87 -19.99
C PRO A 300 4.88 -5.50 -21.08
N TYR A 301 3.77 -4.84 -21.44
CA TYR A 301 3.07 -5.20 -22.67
C TYR A 301 3.97 -4.94 -23.87
N SER A 302 3.88 -5.80 -24.89
CA SER A 302 4.44 -5.51 -26.19
C SER A 302 3.62 -4.43 -26.90
N ILE A 303 4.25 -3.74 -27.85
CA ILE A 303 3.57 -2.75 -28.71
C ILE A 303 2.36 -3.38 -29.41
N ASP A 304 2.50 -4.62 -29.90
CA ASP A 304 1.43 -5.32 -30.61
C ASP A 304 0.25 -5.68 -29.71
N GLU A 305 0.51 -6.04 -28.45
CA GLU A 305 -0.56 -6.26 -27.46
C GLU A 305 -1.37 -4.98 -27.22
N VAL A 306 -0.71 -3.84 -27.02
CA VAL A 306 -1.42 -2.57 -26.80
C VAL A 306 -2.15 -2.12 -28.08
N LYS A 307 -1.57 -2.32 -29.26
CA LYS A 307 -2.24 -2.10 -30.55
C LYS A 307 -3.51 -2.95 -30.68
N ALA A 308 -3.46 -4.22 -30.26
CA ALA A 308 -4.61 -5.11 -30.28
C ALA A 308 -5.71 -4.66 -29.32
N MET A 309 -5.36 -4.15 -28.13
CA MET A 309 -6.34 -3.60 -27.18
C MET A 309 -7.11 -2.42 -27.77
N ILE A 310 -6.41 -1.50 -28.45
CA ILE A 310 -7.04 -0.34 -29.11
C ILE A 310 -7.98 -0.81 -30.22
N LYS A 311 -7.53 -1.70 -31.11
CA LYS A 311 -8.36 -2.23 -32.21
C LYS A 311 -9.60 -2.97 -31.71
N ALA A 312 -9.49 -3.74 -30.63
CA ALA A 312 -10.62 -4.43 -30.03
C ALA A 312 -11.69 -3.45 -29.53
N GLN A 313 -11.28 -2.32 -28.95
CA GLN A 313 -12.20 -1.27 -28.51
C GLN A 313 -12.83 -0.52 -29.68
N GLU A 314 -12.05 -0.17 -30.72
CA GLU A 314 -12.56 0.50 -31.93
C GLU A 314 -13.64 -0.34 -32.64
N SER A 315 -13.41 -1.66 -32.72
CA SER A 315 -14.36 -2.62 -33.29
C SER A 315 -15.66 -2.71 -32.49
N TYR A 316 -15.57 -2.58 -31.17
CA TYR A 316 -16.73 -2.56 -30.28
C TYR A 316 -17.51 -1.23 -30.40
N SER A 317 -16.82 -0.08 -30.39
CA SER A 317 -17.45 1.23 -30.56
C SER A 317 -18.09 1.43 -31.94
N GLY A 318 -17.57 0.79 -32.99
CA GLY A 318 -18.18 0.80 -34.34
C GLY A 318 -19.42 -0.08 -34.49
N GLN A 319 -19.72 -0.97 -33.53
CA GLN A 319 -20.96 -1.74 -33.48
C GLN A 319 -22.09 -1.04 -32.71
N VAL A 320 -21.76 0.03 -31.99
CA VAL A 320 -22.69 0.80 -31.14
C VAL A 320 -22.92 2.22 -31.70
N ALA A 321 -22.32 2.55 -32.84
CA ALA A 321 -22.47 3.84 -33.53
C ALA A 321 -23.48 3.77 -34.68
#